data_AF-A0ABD5DJN0-F1
#
_entry.id   AF-A0ABD5DJN0-F1
#
_cell.length_a   1.000
_cell.length_b   1.000
_cell.length_c   1.000
_cell.angle_alpha   90.00
_cell.angle_beta   90.00
_cell.angle_gamma   90.00
#
_symmetry.space_group_name_H-M   'P 1'
#
loop_
_entity.id
_entity.type
_entity.pdbx_description
1 polymer ?
#
loop_
_entity_poly.entity_id
_entity_poly.type
_entity_poly.pdbx_seq_one_letter_code
_entity_poly.pdbx_strand_id
1 'polypeptide(L)' 'MTEIFIRRERRIVAGISLMRDVPFSSEERQRAQAVLPLVELAIRDCLQEEDDLPAILTAKEREIVGMVREGASNKPV' A
#
# COMPACT_ATOMS: atom_id res chain seq x y z
N MET A 1 -13.63 10.27 -12.73
CA MET A 1 -12.41 10.28 -11.92
C MET A 1 -12.73 10.77 -10.52
N THR A 2 -12.28 10.08 -9.49
CA THR A 2 -12.36 10.51 -8.08
C THR A 2 -10.97 10.36 -7.48
N GLU A 3 -10.51 11.38 -6.76
CA GLU A 3 -9.21 11.37 -6.10
C GLU A 3 -9.39 11.36 -4.59
N ILE A 4 -8.52 10.59 -3.93
CA ILE A 4 -8.50 10.42 -2.48
C ILE A 4 -7.09 10.77 -2.02
N PHE A 5 -6.97 11.86 -1.26
CA PHE A 5 -5.69 12.32 -0.73
C PHE A 5 -5.47 11.83 0.69
N ILE A 6 -4.31 11.23 0.92
CA ILE A 6 -3.89 10.70 2.21
C ILE A 6 -2.94 11.68 2.86
N ARG A 7 -3.23 12.04 4.10
CA ARG A 7 -2.53 13.11 4.80
C ARG A 7 -1.85 12.60 6.07
N ARG A 8 -0.61 13.05 6.28
CA ARG A 8 0.14 12.90 7.53
C ARG A 8 0.55 14.28 8.00
N GLU A 9 0.26 14.62 9.26
CA GLU A 9 0.61 15.93 9.84
C GLU A 9 0.17 17.12 8.96
N ARG A 10 -1.03 17.01 8.37
CA ARG A 10 -1.62 17.99 7.42
C ARG A 10 -0.92 18.10 6.05
N ARG A 11 0.12 17.32 5.78
CA ARG A 11 0.76 17.23 4.45
C ARG A 11 0.21 16.04 3.67
N ILE A 12 -0.02 16.20 2.37
CA ILE A 12 -0.39 15.09 1.49
C ILE A 12 0.86 14.23 1.28
N VAL A 13 0.76 12.94 1.57
CA VAL A 13 1.87 11.97 1.43
C VAL A 13 1.61 10.95 0.32
N ALA A 14 0.34 10.73 -0.04
CA ALA A 14 -0.05 9.87 -1.16
C ALA A 14 -1.40 10.32 -1.72
N GLY A 15 -1.68 9.93 -2.97
CA GLY A 15 -2.97 10.13 -3.61
C GLY A 15 -3.40 8.85 -4.33
N ILE A 16 -4.65 8.44 -4.12
CA ILE A 16 -5.28 7.36 -4.87
C ILE A 16 -6.25 7.97 -5.88
N SER A 17 -6.04 7.66 -7.14
CA SER A 17 -6.94 8.06 -8.23
C SER A 17 -7.78 6.88 -8.68
N LEU A 18 -9.10 7.01 -8.53
CA LEU A 18 -10.09 6.05 -9.01
C LEU A 18 -10.60 6.52 -10.39
N MET A 19 -10.28 5.73 -11.41
CA MET A 19 -10.65 5.97 -12.80
C MET A 19 -11.72 4.98 -13.23
N ARG A 20 -12.77 5.49 -13.90
CA ARG A 20 -13.80 4.67 -14.57
C ARG A 20 -14.50 5.51 -15.64
N ASP A 21 -15.19 4.84 -16.56
CA ASP A 21 -15.83 5.47 -17.71
C ASP A 21 -17.15 6.20 -17.39
N VAL A 22 -17.72 5.96 -16.21
CA VAL A 22 -18.98 6.57 -15.76
C VAL A 22 -18.79 7.45 -14.51
N PRO A 23 -19.58 8.52 -14.32
CA PRO A 23 -19.43 9.40 -13.15
C PRO A 23 -19.76 8.68 -11.83
N PHE A 24 -18.99 8.88 -10.76
CA PHE A 24 -19.30 8.35 -9.42
C PHE A 24 -20.52 9.03 -8.80
N SER A 25 -21.44 8.25 -8.25
CA SER A 25 -22.57 8.75 -7.45
C SER A 25 -22.08 9.31 -6.11
N SER A 26 -22.92 10.09 -5.43
CA SER A 26 -22.59 10.61 -4.10
C SER A 26 -22.36 9.49 -3.07
N GLU A 27 -23.15 8.42 -3.14
CA GLU A 27 -23.03 7.27 -2.25
C GLU A 27 -21.73 6.48 -2.49
N GLU A 28 -21.32 6.32 -3.75
CA GLU A 28 -20.04 5.68 -4.10
C GLU A 28 -18.86 6.51 -3.60
N ARG A 29 -18.92 7.84 -3.72
CA ARG A 29 -17.90 8.74 -3.18
C ARG A 29 -17.79 8.65 -1.66
N GLN A 30 -18.94 8.59 -0.97
CA GLN A 30 -18.98 8.45 0.48
C GLN A 30 -18.40 7.10 0.93
N ARG A 31 -18.71 6.01 0.24
CA ARG A 31 -18.11 4.69 0.50
C ARG A 31 -16.60 4.70 0.26
N ALA A 32 -16.14 5.32 -0.83
CA ALA A 32 -14.72 5.43 -1.11
C ALA A 32 -13.98 6.24 -0.03
N GLN A 33 -14.60 7.30 0.50
CA GLN A 33 -14.08 8.05 1.64
C GLN A 33 -14.10 7.26 2.94
N ALA A 34 -15.06 6.35 3.16
CA ALA A 34 -15.09 5.52 4.36
C ALA A 34 -13.91 4.53 4.45
N VAL A 35 -13.32 4.18 3.30
CA VAL A 35 -12.16 3.26 3.23
C VAL A 35 -10.84 3.98 3.48
N LEU A 36 -10.82 5.33 3.47
CA LEU A 36 -9.62 6.16 3.70
C LEU A 36 -8.75 5.68 4.88
N PRO A 37 -9.28 5.48 6.10
CA PRO A 37 -8.45 5.12 7.25
C PRO A 37 -7.70 3.80 7.06
N LEU A 38 -8.29 2.84 6.33
CA LEU A 38 -7.64 1.56 6.02
C LEU A 38 -6.51 1.75 5.01
N VAL A 39 -6.71 2.65 4.05
CA VAL A 39 -5.68 3.00 3.07
C VAL A 39 -4.56 3.78 3.73
N GLU A 40 -4.86 4.73 4.62
CA GLU A 40 -3.86 5.46 5.40
C GLU A 40 -2.99 4.52 6.24
N LEU A 41 -3.60 3.47 6.81
CA LEU A 41 -2.89 2.42 7.53
C LEU A 41 -1.97 1.61 6.60
N ALA A 42 -2.48 1.11 5.48
CA ALA A 42 -1.69 0.30 4.54
C ALA A 42 -0.51 1.09 3.93
N ILE A 43 -0.73 2.38 3.63
CA ILE A 43 0.31 3.23 3.05
C ILE A 43 1.39 3.61 4.07
N ARG A 44 1.10 3.55 5.38
CA ARG A 44 2.12 3.79 6.42
C ARG A 44 3.33 2.88 6.25
N ASP A 45 3.09 1.61 5.96
CA ASP A 45 4.16 0.61 5.80
C ASP A 45 4.82 0.73 4.43
N CYS A 46 4.11 1.16 3.39
CA CYS A 46 4.67 1.38 2.05
C CYS A 46 5.49 2.67 1.90
N LEU A 47 5.23 3.68 2.74
CA LEU A 47 5.96 4.97 2.74
C LEU A 47 7.10 5.01 3.75
N GLN A 48 7.24 3.97 4.59
CA GLN A 48 8.52 3.75 5.25
C GLN A 48 9.52 3.43 4.13
N GLU A 49 10.48 4.33 3.91
CA GLU A 49 11.55 4.12 2.95
C GLU A 49 12.11 2.71 3.17
N GLU A 50 12.00 1.83 2.17
CA GLU A 50 12.63 0.50 2.14
C GLU A 50 14.18 0.61 2.09
N ASP A 51 14.76 1.72 2.54
CA ASP A 51 16.16 2.07 2.28
C ASP A 51 17.15 1.26 3.12
N ASP A 52 16.71 0.56 4.16
CA ASP A 52 17.61 -0.22 5.03
C ASP A 52 17.43 -1.74 4.95
N LEU A 53 16.30 -2.24 4.43
CA LEU A 53 16.04 -3.69 4.39
C LEU A 53 17.06 -4.46 3.52
N PRO A 54 17.42 -4.02 2.31
CA PRO A 54 18.44 -4.69 1.50
C PRO A 54 19.84 -4.65 2.15
N ALA A 55 20.13 -3.60 2.92
CA ALA A 55 21.41 -3.35 3.58
C ALA A 55 21.60 -4.19 4.85
N ILE A 56 20.51 -4.53 5.56
CA ILE A 56 20.55 -5.31 6.81
C ILE A 56 20.62 -6.83 6.56
N LEU A 57 20.13 -7.31 5.41
CA LEU A 57 20.01 -8.74 5.13
C LEU A 57 21.30 -9.35 4.58
N THR A 58 21.64 -10.55 5.05
CA THR A 58 22.68 -11.39 4.43
C THR A 58 22.22 -11.87 3.04
N ALA A 59 23.17 -12.35 2.23
CA ALA A 59 22.85 -12.88 0.89
C ALA A 59 21.78 -13.99 0.92
N LYS A 60 21.84 -14.87 1.92
CA LYS A 60 20.88 -15.96 2.10
C LYS A 60 19.50 -15.47 2.55
N GLU A 61 19.45 -14.47 3.43
CA GLU A 61 18.17 -13.89 3.87
C GLU A 61 17.47 -13.15 2.72
N ARG A 62 18.22 -12.48 1.84
CA ARG A 62 17.64 -11.88 0.62
C ARG A 62 17.01 -12.92 -0.30
N GLU A 63 17.67 -14.06 -0.49
CA GLU A 63 17.13 -15.18 -1.27
C GLU A 63 15.83 -15.74 -0.65
N ILE A 64 15.81 -15.90 0.68
CA ILE A 64 14.60 -16.34 1.42
C ILE A 64 13.46 -15.34 1.27
N VAL A 65 13.74 -14.03 1.39
CA VAL A 65 12.72 -13.00 1.18
C VAL A 65 12.17 -13.04 -0.24
N GLY A 66 13.01 -13.29 -1.25
CA GLY A 66 12.58 -13.51 -2.63
C GLY A 66 11.60 -14.69 -2.74
N MET A 67 11.96 -15.84 -2.18
CA MET A 67 11.10 -17.03 -2.15
C MET A 67 9.76 -16.77 -1.44
N VAL A 68 9.77 -16.06 -0.31
CA VAL A 68 8.53 -15.71 0.42
C VAL A 68 7.65 -14.76 -0.38
N ARG A 69 8.23 -13.77 -1.08
CA ARG A 69 7.49 -12.85 -1.98
C ARG A 69 6.83 -13.61 -3.13
N GLU A 70 7.43 -14.70 -3.59
CA GLU A 70 6.89 -15.61 -4.61
C GLU A 70 5.87 -16.62 -4.05
N GLY A 71 5.58 -16.57 -2.75
CA GLY A 71 4.59 -17.42 -2.08
C GLY A 71 5.14 -18.76 -1.59
N ALA A 72 6.46 -18.93 -1.54
CA ALA A 72 7.05 -20.14 -0.97
C ALA A 72 6.76 -20.26 0.52
N SER A 73 6.36 -21.47 0.93
CA SER A 73 6.18 -21.83 2.34
C SER A 73 7.45 -22.48 2.88
N ASN A 74 7.79 -22.17 4.12
CA ASN A 74 8.91 -22.78 4.82
C ASN A 74 8.72 -24.29 5.08
N LYS A 75 7.48 -24.78 4.96
CA LYS A 75 7.15 -26.20 5.06
C LYS A 75 6.47 -26.66 3.77
N PRO A 76 6.85 -27.81 3.20
CA PRO A 76 6.08 -28.42 2.13
C PRO A 76 4.68 -28.72 2.67
N VAL A 77 3.66 -28.29 1.92
CA VAL A 77 2.25 -28.57 2.19
C VAL A 77 1.95 -30.03 1.86
#